data_AF-C7ZQ75-F1
#
_entry.id   AF-C7ZQ75-F1
#
_cell.length_a   1.000
_cell.length_b   1.000
_cell.length_c   1.000
_cell.angle_alpha   90.00
_cell.angle_beta   90.00
_cell.angle_gamma   90.00
#
_symmetry.space_group_name_H-M   'P 1'
#
loop_
_entity.id
_entity.type
_entity.pdbx_description
1 polymer ?
#
loop_
_entity_poly.entity_id
_entity_poly.type
_entity_poly.pdbx_seq_one_letter_code
_entity_poly.pdbx_strand_id
1 'polypeptide(L)'
;MLPLLHPAKVHGYARFALPSRDYPAVVKHTDASVVDGYLLLLQTTSQRKKLDDFEGGAYKVTPVTVELVDGTTIDADMYVWDGDASAVSTEPWDLDTFIKERLEDWLDLFEGMKLVGEDSDSEQD
;
A
#
# COMPACT_ATOMS: atom_id res chain seq x y z
N MET A 1 -17.20 12.60 -11.15
CA MET A 1 -16.51 12.20 -9.91
C MET A 1 -15.81 10.90 -10.21
N LEU A 2 -14.49 10.86 -10.09
CA LEU A 2 -13.74 9.61 -10.24
C LEU A 2 -14.06 8.68 -9.05
N PRO A 3 -14.20 7.36 -9.24
CA PRO A 3 -14.41 6.42 -8.14
C PRO A 3 -13.26 6.46 -7.13
N LEU A 4 -13.50 5.98 -5.90
CA LEU A 4 -12.46 5.99 -4.85
C LEU A 4 -11.23 5.14 -5.24
N LEU A 5 -11.46 4.02 -5.93
CA LEU A 5 -10.45 3.05 -6.34
C LEU A 5 -10.42 2.92 -7.86
N HIS A 6 -9.22 2.95 -8.45
CA HIS A 6 -9.00 2.69 -9.87
C HIS A 6 -7.96 1.60 -10.06
N PRO A 7 -8.22 0.55 -10.84
CA PRO A 7 -7.18 -0.42 -11.18
C PRO A 7 -6.00 0.29 -11.84
N ALA A 8 -4.79 -0.04 -11.40
CA ALA A 8 -3.59 0.63 -11.83
C ALA A 8 -2.35 -0.26 -11.72
N LYS A 9 -1.25 0.20 -12.33
CA LYS A 9 0.04 -0.50 -12.36
C LYS A 9 1.20 0.44 -12.02
N VAL A 10 2.24 -0.10 -11.42
CA VAL A 10 3.51 0.59 -11.16
C VAL A 10 4.67 -0.25 -11.69
N HIS A 11 5.52 0.34 -12.51
CA HIS A 11 6.68 -0.32 -13.14
C HIS A 11 7.96 -0.16 -12.30
N GLY A 12 8.90 -1.09 -12.44
CA GLY A 12 10.18 -1.07 -11.73
C GLY A 12 10.10 -1.57 -10.28
N TYR A 13 8.99 -2.21 -9.91
CA TYR A 13 8.75 -2.76 -8.57
C TYR A 13 8.23 -4.20 -8.68
N ALA A 14 8.39 -4.95 -7.59
CA ALA A 14 7.82 -6.28 -7.43
C ALA A 14 7.25 -6.46 -6.02
N ARG A 15 6.24 -7.32 -5.90
CA ARG A 15 5.55 -7.65 -4.64
C ARG A 15 5.93 -9.06 -4.21
N PHE A 16 6.43 -9.19 -2.98
CA PHE A 16 6.89 -10.46 -2.42
C PHE A 16 6.28 -10.71 -1.03
N ALA A 17 6.26 -11.97 -0.63
CA ALA A 17 5.85 -12.36 0.70
C ALA A 17 6.96 -12.06 1.73
N LEU A 18 6.56 -11.74 2.95
CA LEU A 18 7.44 -11.66 4.11
C LEU A 18 7.24 -12.93 4.95
N PRO A 19 8.30 -13.70 5.30
CA PRO A 19 8.16 -14.87 6.14
C PRO A 19 7.47 -14.55 7.46
N SER A 20 6.51 -15.38 7.85
CA SER A 20 5.73 -15.24 9.10
C SER A 20 4.88 -13.96 9.20
N ARG A 21 4.59 -13.30 8.07
CA ARG A 21 3.69 -12.15 7.98
C ARG A 21 2.71 -12.36 6.83
N ASP A 22 1.48 -11.89 7.02
CA ASP A 22 0.41 -12.12 6.05
C ASP A 22 0.26 -10.97 5.04
N TYR A 23 0.99 -9.88 5.27
CA TYR A 23 1.02 -8.70 4.42
C TYR A 23 2.22 -8.70 3.46
N PRO A 24 2.07 -8.08 2.28
CA PRO A 24 3.12 -8.06 1.26
C PRO A 24 4.20 -7.02 1.53
N ALA A 25 5.38 -7.23 0.95
CA ALA A 25 6.39 -6.20 0.74
C ALA A 25 6.47 -5.83 -0.74
N VAL A 26 6.30 -4.54 -1.06
CA VAL A 26 6.68 -4.01 -2.37
C VAL A 26 8.09 -3.46 -2.28
N VAL A 27 8.97 -3.86 -3.21
CA VAL A 27 10.38 -3.44 -3.26
C VAL A 27 10.75 -2.98 -4.66
N LYS A 28 11.78 -2.12 -4.75
CA LYS A 28 12.42 -1.81 -6.04
C LYS A 28 12.98 -3.09 -6.65
N HIS A 29 12.76 -3.26 -7.94
CA HIS A 29 13.19 -4.43 -8.69
C HIS A 29 13.69 -4.02 -10.09
N THR A 30 13.62 -4.91 -11.07
CA THR A 30 14.03 -4.62 -12.45
C THR A 30 13.00 -3.75 -13.18
N ASP A 31 13.44 -3.00 -14.20
CA ASP A 31 12.58 -2.14 -15.01
C ASP A 31 11.45 -2.90 -15.74
N ALA A 32 11.63 -4.19 -15.98
CA ALA A 32 10.61 -5.06 -16.59
C ALA A 32 9.53 -5.52 -15.59
N SER A 33 9.72 -5.26 -14.30
CA SER A 33 8.80 -5.71 -13.24
C SER A 33 7.63 -4.76 -13.11
N VAL A 34 6.46 -5.31 -12.83
CA VAL A 34 5.22 -4.55 -12.70
C VAL A 34 4.44 -5.06 -11.49
N VAL A 35 3.96 -4.14 -10.68
CA VAL A 35 2.99 -4.40 -9.61
C VAL A 35 1.63 -3.88 -10.06
N ASP A 36 0.63 -4.75 -10.10
CA ASP A 36 -0.77 -4.39 -10.24
C ASP A 36 -1.42 -4.09 -8.87
N GLY A 37 -2.41 -3.22 -8.88
CA GLY A 37 -3.16 -2.84 -7.70
C GLY A 37 -4.20 -1.78 -7.99
N TYR A 38 -4.44 -0.90 -7.03
CA TYR A 38 -5.40 0.19 -7.15
C TYR A 38 -4.78 1.53 -6.77
N LEU A 39 -5.09 2.57 -7.55
CA LEU A 39 -4.93 3.96 -7.15
C LEU A 39 -6.10 4.36 -6.26
N LEU A 40 -5.80 4.70 -5.00
CA LEU A 40 -6.76 5.20 -4.02
C LEU A 40 -6.74 6.74 -4.01
N LEU A 41 -7.87 7.37 -4.31
CA LEU A 41 -8.02 8.82 -4.29
C LEU A 41 -8.50 9.32 -2.92
N LEU A 42 -7.57 9.84 -2.13
CA LEU A 42 -7.89 10.41 -0.83
C LEU A 42 -8.54 11.78 -0.98
N GLN A 43 -9.57 12.04 -0.19
CA GLN A 43 -10.32 13.29 -0.17
C GLN A 43 -9.82 14.27 0.90
N THR A 44 -9.15 13.77 1.94
CA THR A 44 -8.68 14.60 3.06
C THR A 44 -7.30 14.19 3.55
N THR A 45 -6.62 15.12 4.21
CA THR A 45 -5.36 14.89 4.92
C THR A 45 -5.50 13.88 6.06
N SER A 46 -6.62 13.89 6.79
CA SER A 46 -6.95 12.86 7.79
C SER A 46 -6.95 11.45 7.21
N GLN A 47 -7.49 11.24 5.99
CA GLN A 47 -7.47 9.92 5.34
C GLN A 47 -6.04 9.49 5.01
N ARG A 48 -5.20 10.42 4.55
CA ARG A 48 -3.76 10.16 4.33
C ARG A 48 -3.07 9.78 5.64
N LYS A 49 -3.27 10.57 6.69
CA LYS A 49 -2.64 10.32 7.99
C LYS A 49 -3.02 8.96 8.58
N LYS A 50 -4.27 8.53 8.44
CA LYS A 50 -4.71 7.19 8.88
C LYS A 50 -3.95 6.06 8.19
N LEU A 51 -3.63 6.23 6.89
CA LEU A 51 -2.82 5.27 6.15
C LEU A 51 -1.36 5.32 6.61
N ASP A 52 -0.78 6.52 6.75
CA ASP A 52 0.59 6.68 7.23
C ASP A 52 0.76 6.02 8.63
N ASP A 53 -0.21 6.22 9.52
CA ASP A 53 -0.21 5.64 10.87
C ASP A 53 -0.42 4.11 10.87
N PHE A 54 -1.20 3.57 9.93
CA PHE A 54 -1.44 2.13 9.78
C PHE A 54 -0.21 1.39 9.25
N GLU A 55 0.42 1.93 8.20
CA GLU A 55 1.63 1.36 7.60
C GLU A 55 2.85 1.51 8.53
N GLY A 56 2.85 2.58 9.32
CA GLY A 56 3.85 2.85 10.34
C GLY A 56 5.27 2.93 9.78
N GLY A 57 6.26 2.62 10.61
CA GLY A 57 7.67 2.68 10.23
C GLY A 57 8.18 1.48 9.42
N ALA A 58 7.31 0.50 9.10
CA ALA A 58 7.70 -0.67 8.33
C ALA A 58 7.83 -0.35 6.82
N TYR A 59 7.17 0.72 6.38
CA TYR A 59 7.15 1.17 5.01
C TYR A 59 7.55 2.63 4.90
N LYS A 60 8.10 2.96 3.75
CA LYS A 60 8.44 4.31 3.36
C LYS A 60 7.54 4.77 2.22
N VAL A 61 6.91 5.92 2.42
CA VAL A 61 6.21 6.64 1.36
C VAL A 61 7.20 6.98 0.25
N THR A 62 6.93 6.47 -0.94
CA THR A 62 7.77 6.66 -2.13
C THR A 62 6.93 7.22 -3.27
N PRO A 63 7.31 8.37 -3.85
CA PRO A 63 6.67 8.90 -5.06
C PRO A 63 6.85 7.93 -6.23
N VAL A 64 5.77 7.68 -6.95
CA VAL A 64 5.74 6.78 -8.11
C VAL A 64 4.86 7.35 -9.22
N THR A 65 5.18 6.97 -10.45
CA THR A 65 4.29 7.17 -11.59
C THR A 65 3.42 5.92 -11.74
N VAL A 66 2.11 6.12 -11.68
CA VAL A 66 1.09 5.07 -11.76
C VAL A 66 0.45 5.10 -13.14
N GLU A 67 0.32 3.95 -13.78
CA GLU A 67 -0.36 3.77 -15.07
C GLU A 67 -1.78 3.23 -14.83
N LEU A 68 -2.80 3.96 -15.31
CA LEU A 68 -4.20 3.52 -15.29
C LEU A 68 -4.53 2.60 -16.47
N VAL A 69 -5.68 1.94 -16.41
CA VAL A 69 -6.15 1.01 -17.46
C VAL A 69 -6.26 1.65 -18.84
N ASP A 70 -6.55 2.94 -18.90
CA ASP A 70 -6.65 3.70 -20.17
C ASP A 70 -5.29 4.19 -20.71
N GLY A 71 -4.19 3.86 -20.02
CA GLY A 71 -2.82 4.27 -20.37
C GLY A 71 -2.43 5.65 -19.81
N THR A 72 -3.33 6.34 -19.09
CA THR A 72 -3.00 7.60 -18.43
C THR A 72 -2.01 7.36 -17.31
N THR A 73 -0.98 8.21 -17.21
CA THR A 73 -0.01 8.19 -16.11
C THR A 73 -0.30 9.31 -15.11
N ILE A 74 -0.25 8.99 -13.81
CA ILE A 74 -0.50 9.93 -12.72
C ILE A 74 0.60 9.78 -11.66
N ASP A 75 1.08 10.90 -11.11
CA ASP A 75 1.97 10.89 -9.96
C ASP A 75 1.19 10.58 -8.68
N ALA A 76 1.68 9.62 -7.89
CA ALA A 76 1.09 9.21 -6.63
C ALA A 76 2.16 8.76 -5.64
N ASP A 77 1.73 8.39 -4.44
CA ASP A 77 2.58 7.77 -3.43
C ASP A 77 2.27 6.28 -3.29
N MET A 78 3.30 5.49 -3.00
CA MET A 78 3.19 4.08 -2.65
C MET A 78 4.04 3.76 -1.41
N TYR A 79 3.52 2.92 -0.52
CA TYR A 79 4.25 2.41 0.64
C TYR A 79 5.16 1.27 0.20
N VAL A 80 6.47 1.54 0.19
CA VAL A 80 7.52 0.60 -0.21
C VAL A 80 8.20 0.07 1.05
N TRP A 81 8.50 -1.22 1.09
CA TRP A 81 9.13 -1.86 2.26
C TRP A 81 10.45 -1.15 2.63
N ASP A 82 10.55 -0.71 3.88
CA ASP A 82 11.72 -0.01 4.44
C ASP A 82 12.44 -0.84 5.51
N GLY A 83 11.97 -2.06 5.76
CA GLY A 83 12.65 -3.01 6.65
C GLY A 83 13.84 -3.71 5.99
N ASP A 84 14.37 -4.71 6.70
CA ASP A 84 15.50 -5.50 6.21
C ASP A 84 15.17 -6.22 4.90
N ALA A 85 16.02 -6.06 3.88
CA ALA A 85 15.87 -6.74 2.60
C ALA A 85 15.98 -8.27 2.73
N SER A 86 16.74 -8.77 3.72
CA SER A 86 16.85 -10.20 4.01
C SER A 86 15.55 -10.80 4.58
N ALA A 87 14.64 -9.95 5.07
CA ALA A 87 13.32 -10.37 5.49
C ALA A 87 12.34 -10.54 4.32
N VAL A 88 12.71 -10.11 3.10
CA VAL A 88 11.89 -10.27 1.91
C VAL A 88 12.18 -11.62 1.27
N SER A 89 11.14 -12.44 1.08
CA SER A 89 11.29 -13.73 0.41
C SER A 89 11.41 -13.55 -1.12
N THR A 90 11.77 -14.63 -1.81
CA THR A 90 11.70 -14.70 -3.27
C THR A 90 10.31 -15.12 -3.79
N GLU A 91 9.40 -15.50 -2.89
CA GLU A 91 8.07 -15.99 -3.25
C GLU A 91 7.13 -14.82 -3.51
N PRO A 92 6.31 -14.88 -4.57
CA PRO A 92 5.31 -13.86 -4.82
C PRO A 92 4.27 -13.87 -3.69
N TRP A 93 3.78 -12.68 -3.34
CA TRP A 93 2.58 -12.57 -2.50
C TRP A 93 1.34 -12.47 -3.39
N ASP A 94 0.36 -13.33 -3.11
CA ASP A 94 -0.86 -13.48 -3.90
C ASP A 94 -2.10 -13.07 -3.10
N LEU A 95 -2.90 -12.16 -3.68
CA LEU A 95 -4.07 -11.58 -3.03
C LEU A 95 -5.18 -12.62 -2.81
N ASP A 96 -5.43 -13.48 -3.78
CA ASP A 96 -6.49 -14.49 -3.70
C ASP A 96 -6.21 -15.50 -2.59
N THR A 97 -4.94 -15.91 -2.47
CA THR A 97 -4.46 -16.76 -1.37
C THR A 97 -4.64 -16.07 -0.02
N PHE A 98 -4.27 -14.79 0.11
CA PHE A 98 -4.50 -14.03 1.34
C PHE A 98 -5.99 -13.95 1.72
N ILE A 99 -6.86 -13.60 0.76
CA ILE A 99 -8.30 -13.50 0.99
C ILE A 99 -8.88 -14.83 1.48
N LYS A 100 -8.47 -15.92 0.85
CA LYS A 100 -9.00 -17.25 1.15
C LYS A 100 -8.50 -17.80 2.49
N GLU A 101 -7.24 -17.53 2.84
CA GLU A 101 -6.58 -18.26 3.93
C GLU A 101 -6.39 -17.41 5.18
N ARG A 102 -6.16 -16.10 5.06
CA ARG A 102 -5.71 -15.25 6.19
C ARG A 102 -6.58 -14.04 6.48
N LEU A 103 -7.56 -13.71 5.62
CA LEU A 103 -8.39 -12.51 5.79
C LEU A 103 -9.23 -12.55 7.09
N GLU A 104 -9.78 -13.70 7.47
CA GLU A 104 -10.56 -13.83 8.72
C GLU A 104 -9.68 -13.54 9.94
N ASP A 105 -8.55 -14.24 10.07
CA ASP A 105 -7.56 -13.99 11.14
C ASP A 105 -7.11 -12.52 11.18
N TRP A 106 -6.92 -11.92 10.01
CA TRP A 106 -6.53 -10.52 9.88
C TRP A 106 -7.61 -9.59 10.42
N LEU A 107 -8.86 -9.77 10.03
CA LEU A 107 -9.97 -8.94 10.51
C LEU A 107 -10.16 -9.07 12.03
N ASP A 108 -10.01 -10.28 12.57
CA ASP A 108 -10.09 -10.53 14.01
C ASP A 108 -8.96 -9.83 14.78
N LEU A 109 -7.73 -9.82 14.26
CA LEU A 109 -6.59 -9.13 14.87
C LEU A 109 -6.82 -7.62 14.99
N PHE A 110 -7.51 -7.03 14.01
CA PHE A 110 -7.80 -5.59 13.95
C PHE A 110 -9.18 -5.23 14.53
N GLU A 111 -9.92 -6.20 15.05
CA GLU A 111 -11.21 -5.94 15.68
C GLU A 111 -11.03 -4.99 16.89
N GLY A 112 -11.80 -3.90 16.89
CA GLY A 112 -11.74 -2.89 17.95
C GLY A 112 -10.57 -1.90 17.84
N MET A 113 -9.67 -2.04 16.87
CA MET A 113 -8.68 -1.00 16.58
C MET A 113 -9.35 0.26 16.03
N LYS A 114 -8.86 1.43 16.46
CA LYS A 114 -9.27 2.73 15.92
C LYS A 114 -8.11 3.35 15.18
N LEU A 115 -8.29 3.57 13.87
CA LEU A 115 -7.38 4.40 13.09
C LEU A 115 -7.53 5.84 13.55
N VAL A 116 -6.50 6.35 14.22
CA VAL A 116 -6.39 7.76 14.60
C VAL A 116 -5.79 8.50 13.42
N GLY A 117 -6.27 9.72 13.17
CA GLY A 117 -5.76 10.58 12.12
C GLY A 117 -6.53 11.88 12.18
N GLU A 118 -6.43 12.55 13.32
CA GLU A 118 -7.03 13.87 13.50
C GLU A 118 -6.32 14.86 12.57
N ASP A 119 -7.10 15.71 11.90
CA ASP A 119 -6.55 16.87 11.22
C ASP A 119 -6.04 17.80 12.32
N SER A 120 -4.73 18.03 12.38
CA SER A 120 -4.22 19.20 13.09
C SER A 120 -4.55 20.41 12.23
N ASP A 121 -5.81 20.84 12.24
CA ASP A 121 -6.18 22.17 11.78
C ASP A 121 -5.48 23.15 12.72
N SER A 122 -4.28 23.59 12.32
CA SER A 122 -3.72 24.83 12.86
C SER A 122 -4.54 25.98 12.27
N GLU A 123 -5.68 26.28 12.90
CA GLU A 123 -6.19 27.64 12.93
C GLU A 123 -5.12 28.50 13.60
N GLN A 124 -4.29 29.15 12.79
CA GLN A 124 -3.57 30.34 13.21
C GLN A 124 -4.40 31.53 12.71
N ASP A 125 -5.19 32.08 13.63
CA ASP A 125 -5.71 33.46 13.58
C ASP A 125 -4.56 34.49 13.48
#